data_AF-A0A9X0QHM5-F1
#
_entry.id   AF-A0A9X0QHM5-F1
#
_cell.length_a   1.000
_cell.length_b   1.000
_cell.length_c   1.000
_cell.angle_alpha   90.00
_cell.angle_beta   90.00
_cell.angle_gamma   90.00
#
_symmetry.space_group_name_H-M   'P 1'
#
loop_
_entity.id
_entity.type
_entity.pdbx_description
1 polymer ?
#
loop_
_entity_poly.entity_id
_entity_poly.type
_entity_poly.pdbx_seq_one_letter_code
_entity_poly.pdbx_strand_id
1 'polypeptide(L)'
;MSANLNFADVRLNYDPSQPQQRFRNAGLEAAFLAPAAQLPHAIPWPAGAAPTPITLTPLPVDTDDLSRFEGYDAVVVTWTSAEAAALASLFTPANPTSTWFLYRHNVAQYIPLVTGNVAPFNDNTPEMARYYHTLALYFPCQIGKAKVLLVKSGLHLDYDGRQLQ
;
A
#
# COMPACT_ATOMS: atom_id res chain seq x y z
N MET A 1 -11.07 5.33 -28.72
CA MET A 1 -11.62 4.07 -28.16
C MET A 1 -11.67 4.28 -26.66
N SER A 2 -12.83 4.15 -25.99
CA SER A 2 -12.82 4.12 -24.53
C SER A 2 -12.07 2.87 -24.11
N ALA A 3 -11.06 3.01 -23.25
CA ALA A 3 -10.43 1.85 -22.64
C ALA A 3 -11.51 1.10 -21.86
N ASN A 4 -11.69 -0.19 -22.12
CA ASN A 4 -12.61 -1.00 -21.33
C ASN A 4 -12.09 -1.05 -19.89
N LEU A 5 -12.94 -0.72 -18.92
CA LEU A 5 -12.62 -0.77 -17.51
C LEU A 5 -12.39 -2.24 -17.08
N ASN A 6 -11.21 -2.56 -16.58
CA ASN A 6 -10.91 -3.86 -16.00
C ASN A 6 -11.14 -3.82 -14.48
N PHE A 7 -12.22 -4.44 -14.00
CA PHE A 7 -12.57 -4.41 -12.58
C PHE A 7 -11.55 -5.09 -11.66
N ALA A 8 -10.80 -6.08 -12.13
CA ALA A 8 -9.73 -6.68 -11.35
C ALA A 8 -8.58 -5.70 -11.11
N ASP A 9 -8.20 -4.94 -12.14
CA ASP A 9 -7.21 -3.86 -12.05
C ASP A 9 -7.72 -2.72 -11.16
N VAL A 10 -8.97 -2.31 -11.31
CA VAL A 10 -9.59 -1.28 -10.44
C VAL A 10 -9.53 -1.72 -8.97
N ARG A 11 -9.98 -2.94 -8.66
CA ARG A 11 -10.01 -3.45 -7.28
C ARG A 11 -8.63 -3.44 -6.63
N LEU A 12 -7.59 -3.81 -7.38
CA LEU A 12 -6.24 -3.98 -6.83
C LEU A 12 -5.44 -2.68 -6.82
N ASN A 13 -5.47 -1.95 -7.93
CA ASN A 13 -4.49 -0.91 -8.24
C ASN A 13 -5.06 0.51 -8.21
N TYR A 14 -6.38 0.71 -8.18
CA TYR A 14 -6.93 2.06 -8.08
C TYR A 14 -6.46 2.75 -6.80
N ASP A 15 -5.75 3.86 -6.96
CA ASP A 15 -5.29 4.70 -5.85
C ASP A 15 -6.16 5.98 -5.79
N PRO A 16 -7.09 6.09 -4.83
CA PRO A 16 -7.91 7.29 -4.68
C PRO A 16 -7.12 8.54 -4.28
N SER A 17 -5.91 8.39 -3.72
CA SER A 17 -5.06 9.54 -3.38
C SER A 17 -4.37 10.14 -4.62
N GLN A 18 -4.13 9.31 -5.64
CA GLN A 18 -3.56 9.71 -6.93
C GLN A 18 -4.16 8.87 -8.07
N PRO A 19 -5.41 9.15 -8.49
CA PRO A 19 -6.08 8.32 -9.49
C PRO A 19 -5.30 8.29 -10.82
N GLN A 20 -4.86 7.09 -11.21
CA GLN A 20 -4.04 6.88 -12.39
C GLN A 20 -4.76 7.29 -13.68
N GLN A 21 -4.00 7.74 -14.68
CA GLN A 21 -4.57 8.26 -15.92
C GLN A 21 -5.35 7.16 -16.67
N ARG A 22 -4.92 5.91 -16.59
CA ARG A 22 -5.63 4.78 -17.20
C ARG A 22 -7.07 4.62 -16.68
N PHE A 23 -7.32 4.86 -15.39
CA PHE A 23 -8.67 4.77 -14.82
C PHE A 23 -9.54 5.95 -15.22
N ARG A 24 -8.96 7.15 -15.32
CA ARG A 24 -9.63 8.33 -15.87
C ARG A 24 -10.03 8.11 -17.33
N ASN A 25 -9.11 7.62 -18.16
CA ASN A 25 -9.36 7.32 -19.57
C ASN A 25 -10.41 6.23 -19.77
N ALA A 26 -10.53 5.30 -18.83
CA ALA A 26 -11.56 4.25 -18.83
C ALA A 26 -12.92 4.74 -18.29
N GLY A 27 -13.03 5.99 -17.84
CA GLY A 27 -14.28 6.57 -17.36
C GLY A 27 -14.68 6.15 -15.94
N LEU A 28 -13.73 5.74 -15.08
CA LEU A 28 -14.03 5.41 -13.69
C LEU A 28 -14.50 6.67 -12.93
N GLU A 29 -15.78 6.76 -12.61
CA GLU A 29 -16.39 7.95 -11.96
C GLU A 29 -15.66 8.38 -10.69
N ALA A 30 -15.23 7.42 -9.86
CA ALA A 30 -14.49 7.67 -8.63
C ALA A 30 -13.18 8.46 -8.86
N ALA A 31 -12.53 8.28 -10.02
CA ALA A 31 -11.30 8.98 -10.38
C ALA A 31 -11.51 10.49 -10.64
N PHE A 32 -12.77 10.92 -10.82
CA PHE A 32 -13.14 12.31 -11.08
C PHE A 32 -13.76 13.03 -9.87
N LEU A 33 -13.94 12.34 -8.74
CA LEU A 33 -14.39 12.96 -7.49
C LEU A 33 -13.40 14.02 -7.01
N ALA A 34 -13.90 15.00 -6.26
CA ALA A 34 -13.04 15.96 -5.57
C ALA A 34 -12.12 15.23 -4.58
N PRO A 35 -10.87 15.69 -4.34
CA PRO A 35 -9.92 15.01 -3.46
C PRO A 35 -10.48 14.71 -2.06
N ALA A 36 -11.29 15.62 -1.51
CA ALA A 36 -11.93 15.43 -0.21
C ALA A 36 -12.95 14.26 -0.20
N ALA A 37 -13.54 13.91 -1.34
CA ALA A 37 -14.51 12.81 -1.44
C ALA A 37 -13.87 11.47 -1.82
N GLN A 38 -12.56 11.43 -2.09
CA GLN A 38 -11.86 10.22 -2.53
C GLN A 38 -11.33 9.37 -1.38
N LEU A 39 -11.06 9.99 -0.23
CA LEU A 39 -10.48 9.36 0.95
C LEU A 39 -11.34 9.61 2.19
N PRO A 40 -11.31 8.71 3.18
CA PRO A 40 -11.99 8.95 4.43
C PRO A 40 -11.38 10.17 5.15
N HIS A 41 -12.24 10.90 5.84
CA HIS A 41 -11.82 12.02 6.66
C HIS A 41 -11.32 11.54 8.02
N ALA A 42 -10.46 12.35 8.65
CA ALA A 42 -10.02 12.10 10.02
C ALA A 42 -11.22 11.97 10.96
N ILE A 43 -11.24 10.87 11.73
CA ILE A 43 -12.21 10.67 12.79
C ILE A 43 -11.74 11.36 14.08
N PRO A 44 -12.65 11.84 14.93
CA PRO A 44 -12.27 12.37 16.24
C PRO A 44 -11.74 11.23 17.11
N TRP A 45 -10.42 11.21 17.31
CA TRP A 45 -9.77 10.26 18.22
C TRP A 45 -10.02 10.66 19.67
N PRO A 46 -10.15 9.69 20.60
CA PRO A 46 -10.06 9.98 22.03
C PRO A 46 -8.79 10.76 22.37
N ALA A 47 -8.84 11.57 23.43
CA ALA A 47 -7.70 12.38 23.84
C ALA A 47 -6.44 11.52 24.02
N GLY A 48 -5.35 11.90 23.35
CA GLY A 48 -4.07 11.19 23.38
C GLY A 48 -4.02 9.89 22.57
N ALA A 49 -5.08 9.53 21.84
CA ALA A 49 -5.13 8.31 21.03
C ALA A 49 -4.95 8.56 19.52
N ALA A 50 -4.82 9.81 19.09
CA ALA A 50 -4.57 10.14 17.69
C ALA A 50 -3.26 9.51 17.21
N PRO A 51 -3.25 8.84 16.03
CA PRO A 51 -2.07 8.25 15.46
C PRO A 51 -0.97 9.27 15.20
N THR A 52 0.27 8.95 15.60
CA THR A 52 1.45 9.76 15.33
C THR A 52 2.49 8.94 14.57
N PRO A 53 3.06 9.45 13.46
CA PRO A 53 4.09 8.73 12.72
C PRO A 53 5.34 8.52 13.57
N ILE A 54 5.99 7.36 13.41
CA ILE A 54 7.29 7.08 14.02
C ILE A 54 8.36 7.28 12.95
N THR A 55 9.30 8.19 13.18
CA THR A 55 10.46 8.35 12.30
C THR A 55 11.46 7.23 12.55
N LEU A 56 11.89 6.56 11.49
CA LEU A 56 12.95 5.55 11.56
C LEU A 56 14.33 6.19 11.35
N THR A 57 15.28 5.85 12.21
CA THR A 57 16.68 6.30 12.09
C THR A 57 17.60 5.14 12.49
N PRO A 58 18.46 4.63 11.57
CA PRO A 58 18.58 5.05 10.16
C PRO A 58 17.34 4.69 9.33
N LEU A 59 17.21 5.38 8.19
CA LEU A 59 16.21 5.01 7.18
C LEU A 59 16.45 3.56 6.74
N PRO A 60 15.38 2.77 6.50
CA PRO A 60 15.53 1.41 6.04
C PRO A 60 16.19 1.33 4.65
N VAL A 61 16.91 0.24 4.41
CA VAL A 61 17.44 -0.14 3.09
C VAL A 61 16.82 -1.45 2.62
N ASP A 62 16.93 -1.76 1.31
CA ASP A 62 16.25 -2.89 0.67
C ASP A 62 16.61 -4.27 1.28
N THR A 63 17.76 -4.39 1.95
CA THR A 63 18.22 -5.62 2.61
C THR A 63 17.74 -5.78 4.06
N ASP A 64 17.14 -4.75 4.67
CA ASP A 64 16.68 -4.81 6.05
C ASP A 64 15.48 -5.77 6.19
N ASP A 65 15.49 -6.63 7.19
CA ASP A 65 14.32 -7.41 7.58
C ASP A 65 13.37 -6.59 8.49
N LEU A 66 12.29 -7.21 8.95
CA LEU A 66 11.30 -6.57 9.83
C LEU A 66 11.60 -6.77 11.33
N SER A 67 12.75 -7.34 11.71
CA SER A 67 13.10 -7.61 13.13
C SER A 67 13.17 -6.33 13.96
N ARG A 68 13.45 -5.17 13.35
CA ARG A 68 13.39 -3.87 14.03
C ARG A 68 12.02 -3.50 14.60
N PHE A 69 10.97 -4.19 14.16
CA PHE A 69 9.61 -4.04 14.66
C PHE A 69 9.24 -5.13 15.69
N GLU A 70 10.20 -5.93 16.13
CA GLU A 70 10.00 -6.84 17.26
C GLU A 70 9.49 -6.08 18.49
N GLY A 71 8.44 -6.60 19.12
CA GLY A 71 7.77 -5.95 20.23
C GLY A 71 6.78 -4.83 19.85
N TYR A 72 6.47 -4.63 18.56
CA TYR A 72 5.30 -3.85 18.16
C TYR A 72 4.02 -4.57 18.59
N ASP A 73 3.01 -3.79 18.99
CA ASP A 73 1.77 -4.31 19.56
C ASP A 73 0.79 -4.81 18.51
N ALA A 74 0.88 -4.28 17.28
CA ALA A 74 0.01 -4.69 16.18
C ALA A 74 0.65 -4.46 14.80
N VAL A 75 0.16 -5.24 13.83
CA VAL A 75 0.40 -5.03 12.40
C VAL A 75 -0.96 -4.92 11.70
N VAL A 76 -1.14 -3.89 10.89
CA VAL A 76 -2.33 -3.71 10.04
C VAL A 76 -1.92 -3.96 8.60
N VAL A 77 -2.43 -5.03 8.00
CA VAL A 77 -2.11 -5.43 6.64
C VAL A 77 -3.28 -5.12 5.71
N THR A 78 -2.97 -4.51 4.58
CA THR A 78 -3.89 -4.18 3.47
C THR A 78 -3.33 -4.75 2.17
N TRP A 79 -4.18 -4.96 1.16
CA TRP A 79 -3.76 -5.56 -0.11
C TRP A 79 -4.00 -4.64 -1.31
N THR A 80 -5.03 -3.80 -1.26
CA THR A 80 -5.35 -2.90 -2.37
C THR A 80 -4.73 -1.51 -2.18
N SER A 81 -4.55 -0.79 -3.29
CA SER A 81 -4.04 0.59 -3.22
C SER A 81 -5.04 1.54 -2.54
N ALA A 82 -6.35 1.30 -2.71
CA ALA A 82 -7.40 2.05 -2.03
C ALA A 82 -7.41 1.84 -0.51
N GLU A 83 -7.26 0.61 -0.04
CA GLU A 83 -7.15 0.32 1.41
C GLU A 83 -5.92 0.98 2.03
N ALA A 84 -4.76 0.89 1.36
CA ALA A 84 -3.53 1.51 1.85
C ALA A 84 -3.64 3.04 1.91
N ALA A 85 -4.25 3.66 0.89
CA ALA A 85 -4.49 5.10 0.85
C ALA A 85 -5.47 5.55 1.95
N ALA A 86 -6.55 4.78 2.17
CA ALA A 86 -7.47 5.00 3.28
C ALA A 86 -6.77 4.88 4.63
N LEU A 87 -5.95 3.83 4.82
CA LEU A 87 -5.18 3.62 6.04
C LEU A 87 -4.21 4.78 6.31
N ALA A 88 -3.45 5.22 5.29
CA ALA A 88 -2.55 6.36 5.40
C ALA A 88 -3.30 7.66 5.75
N SER A 89 -4.47 7.90 5.14
CA SER A 89 -5.26 9.11 5.44
C SER A 89 -5.76 9.17 6.89
N LEU A 90 -6.01 8.01 7.52
CA LEU A 90 -6.53 7.92 8.88
C LEU A 90 -5.42 7.86 9.95
N PHE A 91 -4.28 7.21 9.65
CA PHE A 91 -3.25 6.89 10.64
C PHE A 91 -1.96 7.69 10.44
N THR A 92 -1.70 8.17 9.22
CA THR A 92 -0.48 8.91 8.89
C THR A 92 -0.78 10.02 7.87
N PRO A 93 -1.70 10.97 8.13
CA PRO A 93 -2.18 11.92 7.13
C PRO A 93 -1.10 12.81 6.50
N ALA A 94 0.02 13.04 7.20
CA ALA A 94 1.18 13.77 6.66
C ALA A 94 2.17 12.88 5.88
N ASN A 95 1.96 11.56 5.85
CA ASN A 95 2.80 10.55 5.20
C ASN A 95 1.92 9.63 4.34
N PRO A 96 1.56 10.07 3.12
CA PRO A 96 0.80 9.25 2.19
C PRO A 96 1.58 7.98 1.81
N THR A 97 0.90 6.99 1.21
CA THR A 97 1.52 5.71 0.82
C THR A 97 2.74 5.88 -0.10
N SER A 98 2.82 6.96 -0.87
CA SER A 98 3.97 7.33 -1.69
C SER A 98 5.25 7.66 -0.90
N THR A 99 5.14 7.89 0.40
CA THR A 99 6.27 8.11 1.32
C THR A 99 6.58 6.89 2.20
N TRP A 100 5.82 5.80 2.08
CA TRP A 100 6.03 4.58 2.87
C TRP A 100 7.29 3.83 2.43
N PHE A 101 7.94 3.13 3.34
CA PHE A 101 9.17 2.39 3.05
C PHE A 101 8.90 1.16 2.20
N LEU A 102 9.82 0.80 1.32
CA LEU A 102 9.74 -0.42 0.50
C LEU A 102 10.33 -1.58 1.30
N TYR A 103 9.65 -2.71 1.30
CA TYR A 103 10.17 -3.96 1.84
C TYR A 103 10.58 -4.90 0.71
N ARG A 104 11.86 -5.23 0.64
CA ARG A 104 12.48 -6.04 -0.43
C ARG A 104 13.45 -7.09 0.08
N HIS A 105 13.43 -7.35 1.38
CA HIS A 105 14.28 -8.36 2.00
C HIS A 105 14.10 -9.71 1.29
N ASN A 106 15.19 -10.28 0.80
CA ASN A 106 15.21 -11.55 0.06
C ASN A 106 14.27 -11.63 -1.15
N VAL A 107 13.90 -10.50 -1.77
CA VAL A 107 12.95 -10.48 -2.90
C VAL A 107 13.32 -11.43 -4.04
N ALA A 108 14.61 -11.66 -4.27
CA ALA A 108 15.11 -12.61 -5.28
C ALA A 108 14.55 -14.04 -5.11
N GLN A 109 14.22 -14.45 -3.88
CA GLN A 109 13.62 -15.76 -3.60
C GLN A 109 12.13 -15.82 -3.97
N TYR A 110 11.45 -14.68 -3.97
CA TYR A 110 10.02 -14.58 -4.26
C TYR A 110 9.72 -14.37 -5.75
N ILE A 111 10.62 -13.72 -6.50
CA ILE A 111 10.47 -13.53 -7.95
C ILE A 111 10.07 -14.82 -8.69
N PRO A 112 10.74 -15.98 -8.51
CA PRO A 112 10.34 -17.19 -9.22
C PRO A 112 9.00 -17.79 -8.76
N LEU A 113 8.46 -17.37 -7.60
CA LEU A 113 7.21 -17.90 -7.03
C LEU A 113 5.97 -17.15 -7.54
N VAL A 114 6.12 -15.88 -7.93
CA VAL A 114 5.04 -15.06 -8.46
C VAL A 114 4.84 -15.37 -9.95
N THR A 115 3.86 -16.23 -10.22
CA THR A 115 3.57 -16.78 -11.56
C THR A 115 2.32 -16.19 -12.22
N GLY A 116 1.60 -15.34 -11.51
CA GLY A 116 0.39 -14.71 -12.03
C GLY A 116 0.66 -13.62 -13.07
N ASN A 117 -0.02 -13.71 -14.21
CA ASN A 117 0.17 -12.80 -15.35
C ASN A 117 -0.34 -11.37 -15.14
N VAL A 118 -1.09 -11.13 -14.05
CA VAL A 118 -1.64 -9.82 -13.70
C VAL A 118 -1.20 -9.36 -12.30
N ALA A 119 -0.20 -10.03 -11.73
CA ALA A 119 0.36 -9.68 -10.42
C ALA A 119 1.09 -8.33 -10.52
N PRO A 120 0.71 -7.30 -9.74
CA PRO A 120 1.42 -6.01 -9.71
C PRO A 120 2.91 -6.14 -9.40
N PHE A 121 3.29 -7.19 -8.67
CA PHE A 121 4.67 -7.52 -8.37
C PHE A 121 5.55 -7.67 -9.62
N ASN A 122 4.97 -8.14 -10.74
CA ASN A 122 5.64 -8.31 -12.04
C ASN A 122 5.37 -7.16 -13.02
N ASP A 123 4.63 -6.12 -12.63
CA ASP A 123 4.31 -4.99 -13.50
C ASP A 123 5.41 -3.91 -13.43
N ASN A 124 6.19 -3.80 -14.51
CA ASN A 124 7.30 -2.84 -14.62
C ASN A 124 6.92 -1.54 -15.35
N THR A 125 5.62 -1.29 -15.59
CA THR A 125 5.18 -0.03 -16.19
C THR A 125 5.48 1.16 -15.27
N PRO A 126 5.65 2.39 -15.81
CA PRO A 126 5.95 3.56 -14.99
C PRO A 126 4.94 3.82 -13.86
N GLU A 127 3.65 3.54 -14.08
CA GLU A 127 2.60 3.71 -13.07
C GLU A 127 2.71 2.68 -11.92
N MET A 128 3.36 1.53 -12.15
CA MET A 128 3.48 0.42 -11.21
C MET A 128 4.89 0.21 -10.68
N ALA A 129 5.87 1.01 -11.11
CA ALA A 129 7.29 0.88 -10.78
C ALA A 129 7.60 0.77 -9.27
N ARG A 130 6.77 1.35 -8.41
CA ARG A 130 6.91 1.24 -6.94
C ARG A 130 6.60 -0.17 -6.42
N TYR A 131 5.71 -0.89 -7.09
CA TYR A 131 5.24 -2.22 -6.69
C TYR A 131 6.04 -3.33 -7.35
N TYR A 132 6.71 -3.04 -8.47
CA TYR A 132 7.62 -3.96 -9.13
C TYR A 132 8.66 -4.50 -8.13
N HIS A 133 8.69 -5.83 -7.98
CA HIS A 133 9.55 -6.56 -7.04
C HIS A 133 9.64 -5.91 -5.65
N THR A 134 8.48 -5.55 -5.11
CA THR A 134 8.38 -4.98 -3.76
C THR A 134 7.39 -5.83 -2.97
N LEU A 135 7.86 -6.48 -1.90
CA LEU A 135 7.07 -7.44 -1.12
C LEU A 135 6.04 -6.75 -0.23
N ALA A 136 6.32 -5.52 0.20
CA ALA A 136 5.37 -4.67 0.89
C ALA A 136 5.77 -3.19 0.84
N LEU A 137 4.80 -2.31 1.10
CA LEU A 137 5.05 -0.97 1.61
C LEU A 137 4.75 -0.96 3.10
N TYR A 138 5.54 -0.25 3.90
CA TYR A 138 5.26 -0.16 5.33
C TYR A 138 5.58 1.21 5.94
N PHE A 139 4.88 1.52 7.03
CA PHE A 139 5.13 2.73 7.81
C PHE A 139 4.75 2.51 9.27
N PRO A 140 5.62 2.82 10.24
CA PRO A 140 5.30 2.68 11.66
C PRO A 140 4.59 3.93 12.20
N CYS A 141 3.63 3.72 13.09
CA CYS A 141 2.97 4.77 13.84
C CYS A 141 2.74 4.34 15.30
N GLN A 142 2.36 5.29 16.13
CA GLN A 142 1.94 5.05 17.50
C GLN A 142 0.50 5.52 17.68
N ILE A 143 -0.33 4.70 18.34
CA ILE A 143 -1.74 5.00 18.65
C ILE A 143 -1.90 4.88 20.16
N GLY A 144 -2.03 6.01 20.85
CA GLY A 144 -1.95 6.03 22.31
C GLY A 144 -0.59 5.50 22.78
N LYS A 145 -0.57 4.33 23.41
CA LYS A 145 0.66 3.65 23.85
C LYS A 145 1.10 2.51 22.93
N ALA A 146 0.28 2.10 21.97
CA ALA A 146 0.57 0.97 21.10
C ALA A 146 1.42 1.41 19.91
N LYS A 147 2.48 0.65 19.63
CA LYS A 147 3.27 0.75 18.39
C LYS A 147 2.65 -0.14 17.33
N VAL A 148 2.33 0.45 16.18
CA VAL A 148 1.59 -0.22 15.11
C VAL A 148 2.37 -0.11 13.81
N LEU A 149 2.55 -1.24 13.13
CA LEU A 149 3.12 -1.27 11.79
C LEU A 149 1.99 -1.31 10.76
N LEU A 150 1.93 -0.30 9.89
CA LEU A 150 0.99 -0.26 8.76
C LEU A 150 1.67 -0.89 7.55
N VAL A 151 0.97 -1.79 6.87
CA VAL A 151 1.52 -2.58 5.77
C VAL A 151 0.53 -2.60 4.60
N LYS A 152 1.02 -2.29 3.41
CA LYS A 152 0.40 -2.74 2.15
C LYS A 152 1.21 -3.92 1.64
N SER A 153 0.60 -5.09 1.56
CA SER A 153 1.23 -6.25 0.94
C SER A 153 1.46 -5.99 -0.56
N GLY A 154 2.66 -6.32 -1.04
CA GLY A 154 2.99 -6.38 -2.46
C GLY A 154 2.70 -7.74 -3.09
N LEU A 155 2.45 -8.76 -2.25
CA LEU A 155 1.96 -10.06 -2.66
C LEU A 155 0.45 -10.19 -2.39
N HIS A 156 -0.28 -10.81 -3.31
CA HIS A 156 -1.71 -11.04 -3.23
C HIS A 156 -2.04 -12.48 -3.63
N LEU A 157 -2.53 -13.27 -2.67
CA LEU A 157 -2.81 -14.71 -2.82
C LEU A 157 -3.67 -15.04 -4.06
N ASP A 158 -4.66 -14.20 -4.37
CA ASP A 158 -5.52 -14.39 -5.54
C ASP A 158 -4.86 -14.13 -6.90
N TYR A 159 -3.81 -13.31 -6.96
CA TYR A 159 -3.20 -12.87 -8.23
C TYR A 159 -1.80 -13.41 -8.45
N ASP A 160 -1.07 -13.84 -7.42
CA ASP A 160 0.35 -14.19 -7.55
C ASP A 160 0.59 -15.64 -8.00
N GLY A 161 -0.44 -16.47 -7.96
CA GLY A 161 -0.39 -17.87 -8.39
C GLY A 161 -0.31 -18.87 -7.24
N ARG A 162 -0.51 -20.16 -7.58
CA ARG A 162 -0.72 -21.24 -6.60
C ARG A 162 0.46 -21.51 -5.66
N GLN A 163 1.67 -21.09 -6.01
CA GLN A 163 2.85 -21.35 -5.16
C GLN A 163 2.87 -20.47 -3.90
N LEU A 164 2.04 -19.43 -3.87
CA LEU A 164 1.97 -18.47 -2.78
C LEU A 164 0.63 -18.55 -2.02
N GLN A 165 -0.24 -19.51 -2.32
CA GLN A 165 -1.50 -19.81 -1.60
C GLN A 165 -1.30 -20.92 -0.57
#